data_AF-F0WBP8-F1
#
_entry.id   AF-F0WBP8-F1
#
_cell.length_a   1.000
_cell.length_b   1.000
_cell.length_c   1.000
_cell.angle_alpha   90.00
_cell.angle_beta   90.00
_cell.angle_gamma   90.00
#
_symmetry.space_group_name_H-M   'P 1'
#
loop_
_entity.id
_entity.type
_entity.pdbx_description
1 polymer ?
#
loop_
_entity_poly.entity_id
_entity_poly.type
_entity_poly.pdbx_seq_one_letter_code
_entity_poly.pdbx_strand_id
1 'polypeptide(L)'
;MEPEHSEDKSVAKTSHYGLIAFASVVFDINTGQTLEYLYPSNAPYILYEAKKSLAQLALPHDNTQKEGDSQFVIRFRTDLVDHSEM
;
A
#
# COMPACT_ATOMS: atom_id res chain seq x y z
N MET A 1 -30.74 -32.63 -12.05
CA MET A 1 -29.98 -32.13 -10.89
C MET A 1 -28.60 -31.83 -11.41
N GLU A 2 -28.36 -30.57 -11.77
CA GLU A 2 -27.03 -30.11 -12.16
C GLU A 2 -26.23 -29.79 -10.88
N PRO A 3 -24.92 -30.03 -10.84
CA PRO A 3 -24.12 -29.66 -9.69
C PRO A 3 -23.87 -28.15 -9.74
N GLU A 4 -24.26 -27.47 -8.67
CA GLU A 4 -24.00 -26.06 -8.47
C GLU A 4 -22.49 -25.80 -8.54
N HIS A 5 -22.07 -24.93 -9.46
CA HIS A 5 -20.74 -24.34 -9.46
C HIS A 5 -20.64 -23.47 -8.20
N SER A 6 -20.12 -24.03 -7.12
CA SER A 6 -19.64 -23.24 -6.00
C SER A 6 -18.50 -22.38 -6.50
N GLU A 7 -18.74 -21.08 -6.67
CA GLU A 7 -17.69 -20.09 -6.87
C GLU A 7 -16.71 -20.21 -5.70
N ASP A 8 -15.60 -20.89 -5.97
CA ASP A 8 -14.45 -20.94 -5.10
C ASP A 8 -13.98 -19.49 -4.94
N LYS A 9 -14.35 -18.85 -3.82
CA LYS A 9 -13.79 -17.57 -3.39
C LYS A 9 -12.30 -17.81 -3.24
N SER A 10 -11.57 -17.57 -4.33
CA SER A 10 -10.13 -17.65 -4.33
C SER A 10 -9.65 -16.62 -3.32
N VAL A 11 -9.38 -17.07 -2.10
CA VAL A 11 -8.56 -16.35 -1.14
C VAL A 11 -7.27 -16.11 -1.89
N ALA A 12 -7.10 -14.89 -2.39
CA ALA A 12 -5.97 -14.51 -3.21
C ALA A 12 -4.71 -14.87 -2.42
N LYS A 13 -4.05 -15.93 -2.88
CA LYS A 13 -2.86 -16.51 -2.28
C LYS A 13 -1.85 -15.38 -2.16
N THR A 14 -1.60 -14.94 -0.92
CA THR A 14 -0.61 -13.91 -0.61
C THR A 14 0.74 -14.37 -1.15
N SER A 15 1.21 -13.66 -2.18
CA SER A 15 2.49 -13.96 -2.80
C SER A 15 3.58 -13.82 -1.76
N HIS A 16 4.35 -14.90 -1.52
CA HIS A 16 5.33 -14.92 -0.43
C HIS A 16 6.47 -13.90 -0.59
N TYR A 17 6.65 -13.32 -1.80
CA TYR A 17 7.58 -12.21 -2.06
C TYR A 17 7.10 -11.22 -3.14
N GLY A 18 5.84 -11.30 -3.58
CA GLY A 18 5.37 -10.59 -4.77
C GLY A 18 4.82 -9.21 -4.48
N LEU A 19 5.10 -8.27 -5.39
CA LEU A 19 4.51 -6.93 -5.43
C LEU A 19 2.98 -7.01 -5.28
N ILE A 20 2.45 -6.45 -4.19
CA ILE A 20 1.00 -6.44 -3.90
C ILE A 20 0.30 -5.19 -4.44
N ALA A 21 1.04 -4.11 -4.63
CA ALA A 21 0.54 -2.86 -5.18
C ALA A 21 1.70 -1.99 -5.70
N PHE A 22 1.39 -1.14 -6.67
CA PHE A 22 2.26 -0.05 -7.14
C PHE A 22 1.60 1.30 -6.81
N ALA A 23 2.39 2.27 -6.37
CA ALA A 23 1.90 3.57 -5.96
C ALA A 23 2.78 4.70 -6.53
N SER A 24 2.14 5.81 -6.92
CA SER A 24 2.81 7.08 -7.20
C SER A 24 2.44 8.07 -6.11
N VAL A 25 3.43 8.78 -5.59
CA VAL A 25 3.22 9.87 -4.62
C VAL A 25 3.78 11.13 -5.23
N VAL A 26 2.98 12.19 -5.18
CA VAL A 26 3.38 13.53 -5.62
C VAL A 26 3.51 14.43 -4.40
N PHE A 27 4.51 15.29 -4.44
CA PHE A 27 4.67 16.35 -3.46
C PHE A 27 4.25 17.69 -4.06
N ASP A 28 3.34 18.38 -3.38
CA ASP A 28 2.98 19.76 -3.66
C ASP A 28 3.36 20.65 -2.47
N ILE A 29 3.87 21.85 -2.75
CA ILE A 29 4.36 22.76 -1.71
C ILE A 29 3.26 23.28 -0.77
N ASN A 30 2.00 23.28 -1.20
CA ASN A 30 0.87 23.78 -0.44
C ASN A 30 0.14 22.67 0.32
N THR A 31 0.08 21.47 -0.25
CA THR A 31 -0.71 20.35 0.30
C THR A 31 0.14 19.20 0.85
N GLY A 32 1.45 19.19 0.59
CA GLY A 32 2.37 18.17 1.06
C GLY A 32 2.35 16.90 0.18
N GLN A 33 2.65 15.76 0.80
CA GLN A 33 2.76 14.47 0.11
C GLN A 33 1.37 13.84 -0.06
N THR A 34 1.00 13.55 -1.31
CA THR A 34 -0.31 12.97 -1.66
C THR A 34 -0.14 11.74 -2.54
N LEU A 35 -0.88 10.67 -2.24
CA LEU A 35 -0.95 9.48 -3.08
C LEU A 35 -1.71 9.81 -4.37
N GLU A 36 -0.99 9.89 -5.49
CA GLU A 36 -1.54 10.22 -6.80
C GLU A 36 -2.15 8.98 -7.48
N TYR A 37 -1.44 7.86 -7.42
CA TYR A 37 -1.85 6.63 -8.09
C TYR A 37 -1.67 5.41 -7.18
N LEU A 38 -2.57 4.44 -7.33
CA LEU A 38 -2.51 3.14 -6.68
C LEU A 38 -3.03 2.07 -7.64
N TYR A 39 -2.23 1.04 -7.88
CA TYR A 39 -2.62 -0.14 -8.65
C TYR A 39 -2.41 -1.43 -7.85
N PRO A 40 -3.41 -2.33 -7.79
CA PRO A 40 -4.77 -2.11 -8.26
C PRO A 40 -5.48 -1.01 -7.43
N SER A 41 -6.42 -0.28 -8.03
CA SER A 41 -7.07 0.88 -7.38
C SER A 41 -7.79 0.51 -6.08
N ASN A 42 -8.22 -0.74 -5.98
CA ASN A 42 -8.89 -1.33 -4.83
C ASN A 42 -7.98 -2.24 -3.99
N ALA A 43 -6.64 -2.13 -4.07
CA ALA A 43 -5.68 -3.00 -3.39
C ALA A 43 -6.13 -3.31 -1.93
N PRO A 44 -6.73 -4.49 -1.68
CA PRO A 44 -7.51 -4.72 -0.46
C PRO A 44 -6.63 -4.84 0.78
N TYR A 45 -5.34 -5.10 0.58
CA TYR A 45 -4.32 -5.22 1.62
C TYR A 45 -3.77 -3.87 2.09
N ILE A 46 -4.10 -2.76 1.42
CA ILE A 46 -3.65 -1.42 1.79
C ILE A 46 -4.82 -0.65 2.40
N LEU A 47 -4.89 -0.74 3.73
CA LEU A 47 -5.87 -0.02 4.54
C LEU A 47 -5.75 1.49 4.35
N TYR A 48 -6.84 2.22 4.61
CA TYR A 48 -6.88 3.67 4.45
C TYR A 48 -5.76 4.40 5.20
N GLU A 49 -5.48 4.02 6.45
CA GLU A 49 -4.38 4.62 7.23
C GLU A 49 -2.99 4.26 6.67
N ALA A 50 -2.84 3.05 6.12
CA ALA A 50 -1.60 2.66 5.46
C ALA A 50 -1.32 3.51 4.21
N LYS A 51 -2.35 3.97 3.48
CA LYS A 51 -2.19 4.88 2.33
C LYS A 51 -1.58 6.23 2.74
N LYS A 52 -2.00 6.78 3.89
CA LYS A 52 -1.42 8.02 4.42
C LYS A 52 0.04 7.83 4.81
N SER A 53 0.35 6.72 5.50
CA SER A 53 1.73 6.38 5.86
C SER A 53 2.60 6.19 4.62
N LEU A 54 2.11 5.49 3.59
CA LEU A 54 2.81 5.32 2.31
C LEU A 54 3.11 6.67 1.65
N ALA A 55 2.14 7.59 1.63
CA ALA A 55 2.35 8.93 1.08
C ALA A 55 3.44 9.68 1.86
N GLN A 56 3.38 9.73 3.19
CA GLN A 56 4.36 10.43 4.02
C GLN A 56 5.77 9.85 3.96
N LEU A 57 5.88 8.54 3.73
CA LEU A 57 7.14 7.82 3.71
C LEU A 57 7.81 7.81 2.34
N ALA A 58 7.14 8.31 1.29
CA ALA A 58 7.72 8.42 -0.04
C ALA A 58 8.78 9.53 -0.12
N LEU A 59 8.66 10.56 0.70
CA LEU A 59 9.69 11.58 0.92
C LEU A 59 9.89 11.78 2.43
N PRO A 60 10.66 10.91 3.09
CA PRO A 60 10.81 10.93 4.55
C PRO A 60 11.78 12.02 5.05
N HIS A 61 12.23 12.92 4.18
CA HIS A 61 13.31 13.88 4.42
C HIS A 61 12.81 15.33 4.34
N ASP A 62 13.72 16.26 4.66
CA ASP A 62 13.50 17.69 4.57
C ASP A 62 13.57 18.18 3.11
N ASN A 63 12.52 18.88 2.66
CA ASN A 63 12.39 19.44 1.31
C ASN A 63 13.46 20.49 0.94
N THR A 64 14.28 20.91 1.90
CA THR A 64 15.40 21.85 1.67
C THR A 64 16.68 21.17 1.18
N GLN A 65 16.74 19.83 1.19
CA GLN A 65 17.89 19.09 0.71
C GLN A 65 17.83 18.88 -0.81
N LYS A 66 18.99 19.02 -1.48
CA LYS A 66 19.12 18.63 -2.90
C LYS A 66 19.17 17.11 -3.00
N GLU A 67 18.01 16.51 -3.16
CA GLU A 67 17.91 15.09 -3.43
C GLU A 67 18.06 14.82 -4.93
N GLY A 68 19.03 13.97 -5.28
CA GLY A 68 19.08 13.35 -6.60
C GLY A 68 18.07 12.20 -6.68
N ASP A 69 18.26 11.33 -7.66
CA ASP A 69 17.46 10.10 -7.78
C ASP A 69 17.80 9.15 -6.61
N SER A 70 17.01 9.19 -5.55
CA SER A 70 17.17 8.37 -4.35
C SER A 70 16.33 7.10 -4.44
N GLN A 71 16.88 5.98 -3.98
CA GLN A 71 16.16 4.72 -3.81
C GLN A 71 16.29 4.24 -2.37
N PHE A 72 15.18 3.88 -1.74
CA PHE A 72 15.16 3.35 -0.39
C PHE A 72 14.10 2.27 -0.23
N VAL A 73 14.23 1.47 0.83
CA VAL A 73 13.30 0.39 1.16
C VAL A 73 12.77 0.61 2.57
N ILE A 74 11.46 0.54 2.72
CA ILE A 74 10.79 0.65 4.02
C ILE A 74 10.12 -0.67 4.35
N ARG A 75 10.27 -1.10 5.60
CA ARG A 75 9.64 -2.30 6.13
C ARG A 75 8.61 -1.94 7.18
N PHE A 76 7.35 -2.23 6.88
CA PHE A 76 6.28 -2.18 7.86
C PHE A 76 6.34 -3.43 8.74
N ARG A 77 6.15 -3.26 10.05
CA ARG A 77 5.93 -4.37 10.98
C ARG A 77 4.44 -4.44 11.23
N THR A 78 3.86 -5.61 10.98
CA THR A 78 2.51 -5.91 11.45
C THR A 78 2.69 -6.54 12.81
N ASP A 79 2.60 -5.74 13.86
CA ASP A 79 2.36 -6.30 15.18
C ASP A 79 1.02 -7.04 15.05
N LEU A 80 0.91 -8.26 15.58
CA LEU A 80 -0.31 -9.07 15.55
C LEU A 80 -1.47 -8.31 16.23
N VAL A 81 -2.11 -7.40 15.51
CA VAL A 81 -3.42 -6.90 15.90
C VAL A 81 -4.36 -8.06 15.59
N ASP A 82 -4.67 -8.83 16.63
CA ASP A 82 -5.65 -9.90 16.54
C ASP A 82 -6.99 -9.27 16.14
N HIS A 83 -7.39 -9.53 14.91
CA HIS A 83 -8.66 -9.06 14.35
C HIS A 83 -9.81 -10.03 14.67
N SER A 84 -9.63 -10.98 15.61
CA SER A 84 -10.69 -11.88 16.04
C SER A 84 -11.83 -11.23 16.82
N GLU A 85 -11.74 -9.92 17.11
CA GLU A 85 -12.77 -9.17 17.87
C GLU A 85 -13.36 -7.96 17.10
N MET A 86 -13.63 -8.11 15.79
CA MET A 86 -14.57 -7.23 15.08
C MET A 86 -15.69 -8.01 14.40
#